data_AF-A0A9E7R5J3-F1
#
_entry.id   AF-A0A9E7R5J3-F1
#
_cell.length_a   1.000
_cell.length_b   1.000
_cell.length_c   1.000
_cell.angle_alpha   90.00
_cell.angle_beta   90.00
_cell.angle_gamma   90.00
#
_symmetry.space_group_name_H-M   'P 1'
#
loop_
_entity.id
_entity.type
_entity.pdbx_description
1 polymer ?
#
loop_
_entity_poly.entity_id
_entity_poly.type
_entity_poly.pdbx_seq_one_letter_code
_entity_poly.pdbx_strand_id
1 'polypeptide(L)' 'MEGRRVTVTVDGETRTGSVTAVEYTRLAGSPVAVVELDEPLADGRAALAVGVDELD' A
#
# COMPACT_ATOMS: atom_id res chain seq x y z
N MET A 1 -11.79 1.32 -4.96
CA MET A 1 -10.32 1.44 -4.89
C MET A 1 -9.64 0.08 -4.96
N GLU A 2 -10.27 -0.97 -4.44
CA GLU A 2 -9.82 -2.35 -4.68
C GLU A 2 -9.58 -2.63 -6.18
N GLY A 3 -8.48 -3.33 -6.49
CA GLY A 3 -8.01 -3.61 -7.84
C GLY A 3 -7.28 -2.46 -8.54
N ARG A 4 -7.18 -1.27 -7.93
CA ARG A 4 -6.42 -0.14 -8.50
C ARG A 4 -4.92 -0.43 -8.41
N ARG A 5 -4.24 -0.27 -9.54
CA ARG A 5 -2.78 -0.22 -9.63
C ARG A 5 -2.30 1.08 -9.01
N VAL A 6 -1.36 0.98 -8.09
CA VAL A 6 -0.79 2.13 -7.37
C VAL A 6 0.72 2.01 -7.31
N THR A 7 1.35 3.17 -7.21
CA THR A 7 2.78 3.28 -6.96
C THR A 7 3.00 3.71 -5.51
N VAL A 8 3.84 2.99 -4.78
CA VAL A 8 4.16 3.28 -3.37
C VAL A 8 5.66 3.41 -3.19
N THR A 9 6.10 4.32 -2.33
CA THR A 9 7.51 4.44 -1.97
C THR A 9 7.75 3.73 -0.64
N VAL A 10 8.66 2.76 -0.64
CA VAL A 10 8.98 1.93 0.54
C VAL A 10 10.48 1.97 0.72
N ASP A 11 10.94 2.40 1.89
CA ASP A 11 12.39 2.51 2.21
C ASP A 11 13.20 3.32 1.17
N GLY A 12 12.55 4.30 0.52
CA GLY A 12 13.15 5.14 -0.53
C GLY A 12 13.12 4.54 -1.94
N GLU A 13 12.55 3.34 -2.11
CA GLU A 13 12.37 2.68 -3.40
C GLU A 13 10.92 2.75 -3.86
N THR A 14 10.71 3.15 -5.12
CA THR A 14 9.40 3.15 -5.76
C THR A 14 9.03 1.73 -6.19
N ARG A 15 7.88 1.23 -5.73
CA ARG A 15 7.36 -0.10 -6.04
C ARG A 15 5.94 0.01 -6.57
N THR A 16 5.56 -0.95 -7.43
CA THR A 16 4.21 -1.01 -7.98
C THR A 16 3.44 -2.15 -7.32
N GLY A 17 2.16 -1.91 -7.07
CA GLY A 17 1.27 -2.91 -6.49
C GLY A 17 -0.19 -2.66 -6.84
N SER A 18 -1.05 -3.44 -6.20
CA SER A 18 -2.49 -3.40 -6.37
C SER A 18 -3.16 -3.26 -5.01
N VAL A 19 -4.11 -2.33 -4.89
CA VAL A 19 -4.91 -2.18 -3.67
C VAL A 19 -5.82 -3.39 -3.53
N THR A 20 -5.69 -4.16 -2.46
CA THR A 20 -6.52 -5.33 -2.17
C THR A 20 -7.58 -5.08 -1.11
N ALA A 21 -7.40 -4.07 -0.26
CA ALA A 21 -8.40 -3.62 0.69
C ALA A 21 -8.20 -2.14 1.05
N VAL A 22 -9.27 -1.49 1.51
CA VAL A 22 -9.19 -0.16 2.14
C VAL A 22 -9.89 -0.23 3.48
N GLU A 23 -9.15 -0.01 4.55
CA GLU A 23 -9.61 -0.08 5.93
C GLU A 23 -9.61 1.30 6.58
N TYR A 24 -10.70 1.63 7.27
CA TYR A 24 -10.74 2.80 8.14
C TYR A 24 -10.26 2.41 9.54
N THR A 25 -8.99 2.65 9.83
CA THR A 25 -8.48 2.46 11.19
C THR A 25 -8.66 3.75 11.99
N ARG A 26 -9.34 3.66 13.14
CA ARG A 26 -9.51 4.80 14.07
C ARG A 26 -8.17 5.35 14.59
N LEU A 27 -7.11 4.54 14.53
CA LEU A 27 -5.81 4.83 15.12
C LEU A 27 -5.05 5.94 14.36
N ALA A 28 -5.24 6.06 13.05
CA ALA A 28 -4.58 7.07 12.22
C ALA A 28 -5.45 8.30 11.93
N GLY A 29 -6.77 8.24 12.19
CA GLY A 29 -7.72 9.29 11.79
C GLY A 29 -7.98 9.39 10.29
N SER A 30 -7.25 8.63 9.47
CA SER A 30 -7.31 8.59 8.00
C SER A 30 -7.48 7.16 7.48
N PRO A 31 -8.08 6.96 6.29
CA PRO A 31 -8.18 5.64 5.67
C PRO A 31 -6.80 5.10 5.28
N VAL A 32 -6.63 3.79 5.45
CA VAL A 32 -5.42 3.03 5.12
C VAL A 32 -5.77 2.04 4.01
N ALA A 33 -4.93 1.93 2.99
CA ALA A 33 -5.05 0.93 1.94
C ALA A 33 -4.06 -0.21 2.16
N VAL A 34 -4.53 -1.45 1.99
CA VAL A 34 -3.65 -2.61 1.86
C VAL A 34 -3.27 -2.74 0.39
N VAL A 35 -1.97 -2.71 0.11
CA VAL A 35 -1.39 -2.83 -1.22
C VAL A 35 -0.58 -4.12 -1.28
N GLU A 36 -0.94 -5.00 -2.20
CA GLU A 36 -0.13 -6.17 -2.57
C GLU A 36 0.85 -5.75 -3.66
N LEU A 37 2.14 -5.97 -3.44
CA LEU A 37 3.20 -5.60 -4.37
C LEU A 37 3.38 -6.68 -5.45
N ASP A 38 3.71 -6.26 -6.67
CA ASP A 38 4.00 -7.22 -7.75
C ASP A 38 5.28 -8.02 -7.47
N GLU A 39 6.25 -7.35 -6.85
CA GLU A 39 7.52 -7.93 -6.44
C GLU A 39 7.68 -7.76 -4.92
N PRO A 40 8.03 -8.82 -4.18
CA PRO A 40 8.24 -8.73 -2.74
C PRO A 40 9.42 -7.82 -2.43
N LEU A 41 9.38 -7.22 -1.23
CA LEU A 41 10.49 -6.47 -0.67
C LEU A 41 11.67 -7.39 -0.33
N ALA A 42 12.84 -6.78 -0.09
CA ALA A 42 14.06 -7.51 0.24
C ALA A 42 13.95 -8.35 1.54
N ASP A 43 13.00 -8.02 2.42
CA ASP A 43 12.70 -8.75 3.65
C ASP A 43 11.57 -9.80 3.48
N GLY A 44 11.09 -10.01 2.25
CA GLY A 44 10.08 -10.99 1.90
C GLY A 44 8.64 -10.52 2.09
N ARG A 45 8.39 -9.28 2.53
CA ARG A 45 7.02 -8.74 2.59
C ARG A 45 6.48 -8.49 1.18
N ALA A 46 5.29 -9.01 0.90
CA ALA A 46 4.58 -8.80 -0.37
C ALA A 46 3.34 -7.90 -0.23
N ALA A 47 2.98 -7.47 0.98
CA ALA A 47 1.84 -6.59 1.22
C ALA A 47 2.17 -5.52 2.27
N LEU A 48 1.60 -4.33 2.09
CA LEU A 48 1.82 -3.16 2.94
C LEU A 48 0.51 -2.44 3.22
N ALA A 49 0.43 -1.84 4.41
CA ALA A 49 -0.64 -0.93 4.78
C ALA A 49 -0.09 0.51 4.66
N VAL A 50 -0.67 1.31 3.76
CA VAL A 50 -0.23 2.68 3.44
C VAL A 50 -1.38 3.67 3.56
N GLY A 51 -1.10 4.91 3.95
CA GLY A 51 -2.13 5.94 3.97
C GLY A 51 -2.68 6.16 2.55
N VAL A 52 -4.00 6.31 2.40
CA VAL A 52 -4.57 6.57 1.07
C VAL A 52 -4.04 7.88 0.48
N ASP A 53 -3.70 8.85 1.31
CA ASP A 53 -3.12 10.14 0.91
C ASP A 53 -1.69 10.01 0.34
N GLU A 54 -1.04 8.87 0.53
CA GLU A 54 0.32 8.57 0.04
C GLU A 54 0.31 7.74 -1.26
N LEU A 55 -0.88 7.42 -1.78
CA LEU A 55 -1.06 6.71 -3.05
C LEU A 55 -1.13 7.71 -4.21
N ASP A 56 -0.35 7.47 -5.27
CA ASP A 56 -0.47 8.14 -6.57
C ASP A 56 -1.27 7.26 -7.56
#